data_AF-A0AAV6K583-F1
#
_entry.id   AF-A0AAV6K583-F1
#
_cell.length_a   1.000
_cell.length_b   1.000
_cell.length_c   1.000
_cell.angle_alpha   90.00
_cell.angle_beta   90.00
_cell.angle_gamma   90.00
#
_symmetry.space_group_name_H-M   'P 1'
#
loop_
_entity.id
_entity.type
_entity.pdbx_description
1 polymer ?
#
loop_
_entity_poly.entity_id
_entity_poly.type
_entity_poly.pdbx_seq_one_letter_code
_entity_poly.pdbx_strand_id
1 'polypeptide(L)' 'MIIIEAVIEEDHNNKLEFVKLMLDMVMMVHTNTEKERTTKEWAYILTQAGFSRHTIKPIKAVQSVIEAYP' A
#
# COMPACT_ATOMS: atom_id res chain seq x y z
N MET A 1 4.64 11.91 8.79
CA MET A 1 4.78 10.45 8.99
C MET A 1 5.16 9.81 7.67
N ILE A 2 6.06 8.82 7.69
CA ILE A 2 6.47 8.05 6.50
C ILE A 2 6.24 6.58 6.81
N ILE A 3 5.54 5.87 5.92
CA ILE A 3 5.24 4.43 6.01
C ILE A 3 5.69 3.78 4.70
N ILE A 4 6.22 2.55 4.78
CA ILE A 4 6.60 1.75 3.62
C ILE A 4 5.79 0.45 3.68
N GLU A 5 4.82 0.29 2.78
CA GLU A 5 3.90 -0.85 2.82
C GLU A 5 3.41 -1.23 1.41
N ALA A 6 3.03 -2.49 1.21
CA ALA A 6 2.37 -2.92 -0.01
C ALA A 6 0.99 -2.26 -0.11
N VAL A 7 0.76 -1.55 -1.21
CA VAL A 7 -0.53 -0.89 -1.48
C VAL A 7 -1.12 -1.49 -2.74
N ILE A 8 -2.37 -1.94 -2.66
CA ILE A 8 -3.11 -2.42 -3.83
C ILE A 8 -3.57 -1.20 -4.64
N GLU A 9 -3.06 -1.07 -5.86
CA GLU A 9 -3.49 -0.11 -6.87
C GLU A 9 -4.49 -0.81 -7.79
N GLU A 10 -5.67 -0.21 -8.00
CA GLU A 10 -6.76 -0.81 -8.79
C GLU A 10 -6.55 -0.66 -10.32
N ASP A 11 -5.54 0.10 -10.78
CA ASP A 11 -5.34 0.41 -12.19
C ASP A 11 -4.05 -0.29 -12.71
N HIS A 12 -4.26 -1.34 -13.51
CA HIS A 12 -3.25 -2.34 -13.82
C HIS A 12 -2.53 -2.04 -15.15
N ASN A 13 -1.28 -1.57 -15.08
CA ASN A 13 -0.34 -1.67 -16.20
C ASN A 13 1.13 -1.68 -15.73
N ASN A 14 1.55 -2.70 -14.98
CA ASN A 14 2.94 -2.79 -14.52
C ASN A 14 3.51 -4.21 -14.59
N LYS A 15 4.72 -4.32 -15.16
CA LYS A 15 5.51 -5.57 -15.32
C LYS A 15 5.77 -6.35 -14.02
N LEU A 16 5.52 -5.74 -12.86
CA LEU A 16 5.71 -6.34 -11.54
C LEU A 16 4.46 -7.02 -10.99
N GLU A 17 3.35 -7.03 -11.73
CA GLU A 17 2.08 -7.65 -11.30
C GLU A 17 2.23 -9.12 -10.92
N PHE A 18 2.99 -9.90 -11.70
CA PHE A 18 3.25 -11.31 -11.37
C PHE A 18 4.04 -11.46 -10.05
N VAL A 19 5.04 -10.60 -9.84
CA VAL A 19 5.85 -10.59 -8.61
C VAL A 19 5.01 -10.16 -7.41
N LYS A 20 4.08 -9.21 -7.61
CA LYS A 20 3.11 -8.76 -6.62
C LYS A 20 2.16 -9.92 -6.25
N LEU A 21 1.48 -10.53 -7.21
CA LEU A 21 0.60 -11.69 -6.97
C LEU A 21 1.29 -12.84 -6.23
N MET A 22 2.56 -13.15 -6.55
CA MET A 22 3.32 -14.16 -5.83
C MET A 22 3.62 -13.74 -4.38
N LEU A 23 3.97 -12.47 -4.16
CA LEU A 23 4.19 -11.92 -2.82
C LEU A 23 2.89 -11.84 -2.01
N ASP A 24 1.77 -11.43 -2.61
CA ASP A 24 0.45 -11.40 -1.98
C ASP A 24 0.06 -12.81 -1.49
N MET A 25 0.33 -13.84 -2.30
CA MET A 25 0.12 -15.24 -1.90
C MET A 25 1.06 -15.68 -0.77
N VAL A 26 2.34 -15.28 -0.81
CA VAL A 26 3.30 -15.57 0.27
C VAL A 26 2.92 -14.86 1.56
N MET A 27 2.50 -13.60 1.49
CA MET A 27 2.02 -12.80 2.62
C MET A 27 0.74 -13.40 3.21
N MET A 28 -0.23 -13.81 2.40
CA MET A 28 -1.43 -14.53 2.88
C MET A 28 -1.10 -15.80 3.66
N VAL A 29 -0.05 -16.53 3.27
CA VAL A 29 0.36 -17.78 3.94
C VAL A 29 1.13 -17.51 5.25
N HIS A 30 1.86 -16.39 5.34
CA HIS A 30 2.75 -16.10 6.47
C HIS A 30 2.17 -15.12 7.49
N THR A 31 1.24 -14.24 7.10
CA THR A 31 0.65 -13.22 7.97
C THR A 31 -0.87 -13.42 8.06
N ASN A 32 -1.35 -14.06 9.13
CA ASN A 32 -2.79 -14.26 9.41
C ASN A 32 -3.55 -12.95 9.76
N THR A 33 -2.92 -11.77 9.65
CA THR A 33 -3.46 -10.53 10.25
C THR A 33 -3.21 -9.24 9.45
N GLU A 34 -2.31 -9.25 8.45
CA GLU A 34 -2.04 -8.05 7.64
C GLU A 34 -2.83 -8.13 6.33
N LYS A 35 -4.03 -7.56 6.35
CA LYS A 35 -4.79 -7.29 5.13
C LYS A 35 -4.10 -6.15 4.39
N GLU A 36 -3.54 -6.43 3.22
CA GLU A 36 -3.04 -5.39 2.32
C GLU A 36 -4.16 -4.37 2.06
N ARG A 37 -3.86 -3.09 2.29
CA ARG A 37 -4.82 -2.00 2.14
C ARG A 37 -4.69 -1.34 0.78
N THR A 38 -5.83 -1.04 0.18
CA THR A 38 -5.93 -0.24 -1.03
C THR A 38 -5.51 1.22 -0.77
N THR A 39 -5.20 1.95 -1.84
CA THR A 39 -4.96 3.41 -1.76
C THR A 39 -6.12 4.17 -1.10
N LYS A 40 -7.36 3.75 -1.35
CA LYS A 40 -8.58 4.35 -0.79
C LYS A 40 -8.69 4.12 0.72
N GLU A 41 -8.38 2.91 1.19
CA GLU A 41 -8.38 2.60 2.62
C GLU A 41 -7.31 3.40 3.36
N TRP A 42 -6.11 3.55 2.77
CA TRP A 42 -5.06 4.41 3.31
C TRP A 42 -5.48 5.87 3.40
N ALA A 43 -6.08 6.40 2.32
CA ALA A 43 -6.59 7.76 2.31
C ALA A 43 -7.62 8.00 3.42
N TYR A 44 -8.53 7.05 3.62
CA TYR A 44 -9.54 7.11 4.67
C TYR A 44 -8.91 7.14 6.07
N ILE A 45 -8.03 6.19 6.40
CA ILE A 45 -7.42 6.08 7.74
C ILE A 45 -6.57 7.31 8.06
N LEU A 46 -5.77 7.80 7.11
CA LEU A 46 -4.93 8.98 7.32
C LEU A 46 -5.78 10.25 7.55
N THR A 47 -6.90 10.37 6.83
CA THR A 47 -7.83 11.48 7.04
C THR A 47 -8.48 11.39 8.43
N GLN A 48 -8.93 10.20 8.85
CA GLN A 48 -9.50 10.00 10.18
C GLN A 48 -8.48 10.21 11.32
N ALA A 49 -7.20 9.95 11.06
CA ALA A 49 -6.11 10.22 11.99
C ALA A 49 -5.76 11.72 12.10
N GLY A 50 -6.39 12.60 11.31
CA GLY A 50 -6.22 14.04 11.38
C GLY A 50 -5.08 14.60 10.52
N PHE A 51 -4.53 13.82 9.58
CA PHE A 51 -3.55 14.33 8.63
C PHE A 51 -4.22 15.21 7.58
N SER A 52 -3.74 16.45 7.41
CA SER A 52 -4.26 17.39 6.42
C SER A 52 -4.03 16.94 4.97
N ARG A 53 -2.95 16.20 4.73
CA ARG A 53 -2.55 15.73 3.40
C ARG A 53 -1.79 14.42 3.48
N HIS A 54 -1.94 13.60 2.45
CA HIS A 54 -1.11 12.42 2.24
C HIS A 54 -0.72 12.25 0.78
N THR A 55 0.30 11.43 0.52
CA THR A 55 0.75 11.06 -0.82
C THR A 55 1.21 9.60 -0.78
N ILE A 56 0.76 8.80 -1.74
CA ILE A 56 1.18 7.41 -1.92
C ILE A 56 2.00 7.36 -3.20
N LYS A 57 3.26 6.96 -3.12
CA LYS A 57 4.20 6.87 -4.23
C LYS A 57 4.61 5.41 -4.43
N PRO A 58 4.26 4.77 -5.55
CA PRO A 58 4.86 3.49 -5.88
C PRO A 58 6.37 3.67 -6.08
N ILE A 59 7.16 2.74 -5.56
CA ILE A 59 8.60 2.67 -5.83
C ILE A 59 8.89 1.51 -6.77
N LYS A 60 10.14 1.34 -7.21
CA LYS A 60 10.55 0.18 -8.03
C LYS A 60 10.65 -1.12 -7.19
N ALA A 61 9.63 -1.38 -6.39
CA ALA A 61 9.45 -2.53 -5.53
C ALA A 61 7.94 -2.83 -5.40
N VAL A 62 7.58 -3.91 -4.71
CA VAL A 62 6.17 -4.25 -4.43
C VAL A 62 5.51 -3.27 -3.45
N GLN A 63 6.32 -2.65 -2.60
CA GLN A 63 5.88 -1.66 -1.63
C GLN A 63 5.72 -0.27 -2.28
N SER A 64 4.94 0.56 -1.61
CA SER A 64 4.78 1.98 -1.87
C SER A 64 5.22 2.78 -0.64
N VAL A 65 5.66 4.00 -0.89
CA VAL A 65 5.95 4.97 0.19
C VAL A 65 4.71 5.82 0.41
N ILE A 66 4.24 5.85 1.65
CA ILE A 66 3.10 6.67 2.07
C ILE A 66 3.65 7.80 2.95
N GLU A 67 3.48 9.03 2.48
CA GLU A 67 3.83 10.25 3.19
C GLU A 67 2.55 10.89 3.73
N ALA A 68 2.46 11.12 5.04
CA ALA A 68 1.35 11.86 5.65
C ALA A 68 1.86 13.11 6.37
N TYR A 69 1.16 14.23 6.18
CA TYR A 69 1.52 15.56 6.63
C TYR A 69 0.48 16.03 7.66
N PRO A 70 0.90 16.66 8.78
CA PRO A 70 -0.02 17.22 9.76
C PRO A 70 -1.06 18.13 9.12
#